data_AF-A0A2L2Z818-F1
#
_entry.id   AF-A0A2L2Z818-F1
#
_cell.length_a   1.000
_cell.length_b   1.000
_cell.length_c   1.000
_cell.angle_alpha   90.00
_cell.angle_beta   90.00
_cell.angle_gamma   90.00
#
_symmetry.space_group_name_H-M   'P 1'
#
loop_
_entity.id
_entity.type
_entity.pdbx_description
1 polymer ?
#
loop_
_entity_poly.entity_id
_entity_poly.type
_entity_poly.pdbx_seq_one_letter_code
_entity_poly.pdbx_strand_id
1 'polypeptide(L)' 'QKEKVLPEYKSTHAGFRIAKLFSIAAFKSALTYEPRPADFFIVTYPNCGPTWAQNIEGCSYRDGKPFASALEFLSNSPF' A
#
# COMPACT_ATOMS: atom_id res chain seq x y z
N GLN A 1 -33.53 -3.87 -6.84
CA GLN A 1 -32.61 -3.07 -5.99
C GLN A 1 -31.29 -3.84 -5.87
N LYS A 2 -30.12 -3.21 -6.04
CA LYS A 2 -28.84 -3.89 -5.80
C LYS A 2 -28.61 -4.02 -4.29
N GLU A 3 -28.28 -5.22 -3.83
CA GLU A 3 -27.94 -5.49 -2.44
C GLU A 3 -26.70 -4.67 -2.04
N LYS A 4 -26.76 -4.03 -0.88
CA LYS A 4 -25.70 -3.16 -0.39
C LYS A 4 -24.63 -4.01 0.28
N VAL A 5 -23.57 -4.33 -0.45
CA VAL A 5 -22.42 -5.07 0.09
C VAL A 5 -21.65 -4.15 1.04
N LEU A 6 -21.53 -4.57 2.31
CA LEU A 6 -20.77 -3.84 3.32
C LEU A 6 -19.27 -4.19 3.23
N PRO A 7 -18.37 -3.24 3.50
CA PRO A 7 -16.94 -3.53 3.54
C PRO A 7 -16.60 -4.45 4.71
N GLU A 8 -15.86 -5.51 4.42
CA GLU A 8 -15.40 -6.48 5.42
C GLU A 8 -13.99 -6.14 5.92
N TYR A 9 -13.75 -6.45 7.20
CA TYR A 9 -12.49 -6.17 7.89
C TYR A 9 -12.01 -7.38 8.67
N LYS A 10 -10.71 -7.45 8.92
CA LYS A 10 -10.05 -8.45 9.78
C LYS A 10 -9.38 -7.75 10.96
N SER A 11 -9.39 -8.39 12.12
CA SER A 11 -8.62 -7.95 13.29
C SER A 11 -7.22 -8.56 13.25
N THR A 12 -6.21 -7.74 13.52
CA THR A 12 -4.82 -8.17 13.65
C THR A 12 -4.51 -8.54 15.10
N HIS A 13 -3.43 -9.30 15.34
CA HIS A 13 -2.98 -9.65 16.68
C HIS A 13 -2.48 -8.43 17.49
N ALA A 14 -2.21 -7.29 16.82
CA ALA A 14 -1.77 -6.05 17.43
C ALA A 14 -2.93 -5.07 17.70
N GLY A 15 -4.19 -5.51 17.55
CA GLY A 15 -5.37 -4.70 17.86
C GLY A 15 -5.87 -3.78 16.74
N PHE A 16 -5.23 -3.77 15.56
CA PHE A 16 -5.68 -3.00 14.40
C PHE A 16 -6.74 -3.73 13.59
N ARG A 17 -7.68 -2.98 12.99
CA ARG A 17 -8.61 -3.48 11.96
C ARG A 17 -8.09 -3.11 10.58
N ILE A 18 -7.94 -4.11 9.71
CA ILE A 18 -7.50 -3.91 8.32
C ILE A 18 -8.56 -4.42 7.34
N ALA A 19 -8.62 -3.84 6.15
CA ALA A 19 -9.58 -4.28 5.12
C ALA A 19 -9.34 -5.75 4.74
N LYS A 20 -10.40 -6.49 4.39
CA LYS A 20 -10.32 -7.93 4.07
C LYS A 20 -9.37 -8.27 2.93
N LEU A 21 -9.08 -7.31 2.03
CA LEU A 21 -8.11 -7.43 0.95
C LEU A 21 -6.68 -7.68 1.46
N PHE A 22 -6.32 -7.16 2.63
CA PHE A 22 -4.97 -7.30 3.17
C PHE A 22 -4.75 -8.66 3.85
N SER A 23 -3.52 -9.15 3.76
CA SER A 23 -3.07 -10.40 4.37
C SER A 23 -2.67 -10.19 5.83
N ILE A 24 -3.24 -10.97 6.74
CA ILE A 24 -2.82 -11.00 8.15
C ILE A 24 -1.37 -11.47 8.28
N ALA A 25 -0.94 -12.40 7.41
CA ALA A 25 0.44 -12.88 7.42
C ALA A 25 1.42 -11.79 6.97
N ALA A 26 1.07 -11.01 5.95
CA ALA A 26 1.89 -9.88 5.49
C ALA A 26 1.97 -8.78 6.57
N PHE A 27 0.86 -8.48 7.25
CA PHE A 27 0.88 -7.58 8.41
C PHE A 27 1.84 -8.08 9.48
N LYS A 28 1.79 -9.38 9.83
CA LYS A 28 2.67 -9.97 10.83
C LYS A 28 4.15 -9.90 10.41
N SER A 29 4.48 -10.18 9.14
CA SER A 29 5.87 -10.09 8.65
C SER A 29 6.38 -8.66 8.60
N ALA A 30 5.51 -7.68 8.31
CA ALA A 30 5.89 -6.27 8.27
C ALA A 30 6.34 -5.74 9.64
N LEU A 31 5.79 -6.28 10.74
CA LEU A 31 6.19 -5.90 12.11
C LEU A 31 7.61 -6.32 12.49
N THR A 32 8.20 -7.26 11.77
CA THR A 32 9.59 -7.72 11.96
C THR A 32 10.48 -7.37 10.78
N TYR A 33 10.02 -6.48 9.89
CA TYR A 33 10.81 -6.05 8.74
C TYR A 33 11.99 -5.19 9.20
N GLU A 34 13.19 -5.52 8.73
CA GLU A 34 14.39 -4.72 8.95
C GLU A 34 14.67 -3.87 7.71
N PRO A 35 14.55 -2.52 7.80
CA PRO A 35 14.75 -1.65 6.66
C PRO A 35 16.21 -1.60 6.21
N ARG A 36 16.41 -1.57 4.90
CA ARG A 36 17.71 -1.36 4.26
C ARG A 36 17.95 0.13 4.07
N PRO A 37 19.22 0.59 3.99
CA PRO A 37 19.52 2.01 3.78
C PRO A 37 18.91 2.63 2.51
N ALA A 38 18.62 1.81 1.50
CA ALA A 38 18.01 2.25 0.24
C ALA A 38 16.49 2.11 0.20
N ASP A 39 15.85 1.60 1.26
CA ASP A 39 14.40 1.49 1.30
C ASP A 39 13.77 2.87 1.53
N PHE A 40 12.63 3.09 0.87
CA PHE A 40 11.85 4.30 0.99
C PHE A 40 10.40 3.96 1.30
N PHE A 41 9.81 4.64 2.28
CA PHE A 41 8.45 4.36 2.75
C PHE A 41 7.55 5.58 2.56
N ILE A 42 6.38 5.34 1.98
CA ILE A 42 5.32 6.34 1.90
C ILE A 42 4.27 5.98 2.95
N VAL A 43 4.14 6.84 3.96
CA VAL A 43 3.23 6.62 5.08
C VAL A 43 2.15 7.68 5.07
N THR A 44 0.91 7.27 4.85
CA THR A 44 -0.26 8.17 4.83
C THR A 44 -1.47 7.49 5.45
N TYR A 45 -2.37 8.27 6.04
CA TYR A 45 -3.69 7.78 6.38
C TYR A 45 -4.53 7.56 5.10
N PRO A 46 -5.45 6.57 5.04
CA PRO A 46 -6.28 6.34 3.86
C PRO A 46 -6.99 7.60 3.38
N ASN A 47 -7.01 7.81 2.06
CA ASN A 47 -7.53 9.00 1.36
C ASN A 47 -6.70 10.29 1.50
N CYS A 48 -5.54 10.27 2.16
CA CYS A 48 -4.62 11.43 2.20
C CYS A 48 -3.66 11.50 1.00
N GLY A 49 -4.01 10.89 -0.13
CA GLY A 49 -3.23 10.92 -1.36
C GLY A 49 -2.00 9.99 -1.45
N PRO A 50 -2.00 8.74 -0.94
CA PRO A 50 -0.87 7.82 -1.11
C PRO A 50 -0.49 7.62 -2.59
N THR A 51 -1.47 7.49 -3.48
CA THR A 51 -1.24 7.32 -4.92
C THR A 51 -0.55 8.52 -5.55
N TRP A 52 -0.83 9.73 -5.08
CA TRP A 52 -0.18 10.93 -5.60
C TRP A 52 1.29 10.98 -5.18
N ALA A 53 1.57 10.75 -3.90
CA ALA A 53 2.94 10.67 -3.38
C ALA A 53 3.76 9.56 -4.06
N GLN A 54 3.17 8.36 -4.23
CA GLN A 54 3.79 7.23 -4.93
C GLN A 54 4.16 7.57 -6.38
N ASN A 55 3.35 8.35 -7.08
CA ASN A 55 3.66 8.78 -8.44
C ASN A 55 4.79 9.82 -8.48
N ILE A 56 4.83 10.77 -7.55
CA ILE A 56 5.90 11.78 -7.50
C ILE A 56 7.26 11.10 -7.30
N GLU A 57 7.36 10.25 -6.29
CA GLU A 57 8.58 9.52 -5.97
C GLU A 57 8.92 8.52 -7.07
N GLY A 58 7.94 7.76 -7.55
CA GLY A 58 8.14 6.82 -8.66
C GLY A 58 8.67 7.47 -9.94
N CYS A 59 8.22 8.68 -10.26
CA CYS A 59 8.80 9.46 -11.36
C CYS A 59 10.24 9.88 -11.06
N SER A 60 10.55 10.30 -9.83
CA SER A 60 11.91 10.68 -9.43
C SER A 60 12.91 9.53 -9.63
N TYR A 61 12.57 8.32 -9.16
CA TYR A 61 13.39 7.11 -9.35
C TYR A 61 13.50 6.65 -10.82
N ARG A 62 12.68 7.18 -11.73
CA ARG A 62 12.60 6.79 -13.14
C ARG A 62 13.02 7.92 -14.07
N ASP A 63 13.88 8.82 -13.60
CA ASP A 63 14.38 9.98 -14.35
C ASP A 63 13.25 10.84 -14.94
N GLY A 64 12.17 11.02 -14.16
CA GLY A 64 10.98 11.77 -14.54
C GLY A 64 9.95 11.02 -15.38
N LYS A 65 10.14 9.72 -15.65
CA LYS A 65 9.23 8.94 -16.52
C LYS A 65 8.02 8.37 -15.76
N PRO A 66 6.78 8.59 -16.23
CA PRO A 66 5.57 8.07 -15.59
C PRO A 66 5.43 6.55 -15.75
N PHE A 67 4.65 5.92 -14.89
CA PHE A 67 4.27 4.51 -15.03
C PHE A 67 3.45 4.31 -16.31
N ALA A 68 3.76 3.28 -17.08
CA ALA A 68 3.12 2.94 -18.35
C ALA A 68 1.73 2.31 -18.16
N SER A 69 1.45 1.76 -16.97
CA SER A 69 0.15 1.17 -16.64
C SER A 69 -0.09 1.10 -15.12
N ALA A 70 -1.35 0.91 -14.73
CA ALA A 70 -1.71 0.64 -13.35
C ALA A 70 -1.06 -0.64 -12.81
N LEU A 71 -0.87 -1.66 -13.67
CA LEU A 71 -0.19 -2.90 -13.29
C LEU A 71 1.28 -2.65 -12.98
N GLU A 72 1.96 -1.86 -13.81
CA GLU A 72 3.35 -1.47 -13.55
C GLU A 72 3.46 -0.68 -12.25
N PHE A 73 2.57 0.28 -12.03
CA PHE A 73 2.50 1.04 -10.78
C PHE A 73 2.37 0.12 -9.57
N LEU A 74 1.37 -0.77 -9.55
CA LEU A 74 1.13 -1.68 -8.42
C LEU A 74 2.27 -2.69 -8.20
N SER A 75 2.95 -3.11 -9.27
CA SER A 75 4.08 -4.06 -9.16
C SER A 75 5.33 -3.41 -8.59
N ASN A 76 5.52 -2.10 -8.80
CA ASN A 76 6.68 -1.34 -8.33
C ASN A 76 6.41 -0.54 -7.06
N SER A 77 5.17 -0.53 -6.55
CA SER A 77 4.79 0.14 -5.30
C SER A 77 3.93 -0.77 -4.40
N PRO A 78 4.50 -1.87 -3.88
CA PRO A 78 3.77 -2.81 -3.04
C PRO A 78 3.30 -2.18 -1.71
N PHE A 79 2.21 -2.73 -1.17
CA PHE A 79 1.61 -2.39 0.13
C PHE A 79 1.94 -3.41 1.20
#